data_AF-A0A317VAU1-F1
#
_entry.id   AF-A0A317VAU1-F1
#
_cell.length_a   1.000
_cell.length_b   1.000
_cell.length_c   1.000
_cell.angle_alpha   90.00
_cell.angle_beta   90.00
_cell.angle_gamma   90.00
#
_symmetry.space_group_name_H-M   'P 1'
#
loop_
_entity.id
_entity.type
_entity.pdbx_description
1 polymer ?
#
loop_
_entity_poly.entity_id
_entity_poly.type
_entity_poly.pdbx_seq_one_letter_code
_entity_poly.pdbx_strand_id
1 'polypeptide(L)'
;WEVSTEGVNLLLDYGIEYDHSPGDHDCQCFYTRVNDSWTKIDYTKNAETWIKSFVRSNPSVLVQIPGIWYIDDLFSMKFIKSSANSHGWVSPCDVEDIWRDTFDYYYQKYDEFVFSITIHPDVSGRP
;
A
#
# COMPACT_ATOMS: atom_id res chain seq x y z
N TRP A 1 -0.16 -6.11 3.43
CA TRP A 1 -0.12 -4.68 3.75
C TRP A 1 -1.35 -4.26 4.53
N GLU A 2 -1.30 -4.44 5.84
CA GLU A 2 -2.32 -3.95 6.76
C GLU A 2 -1.61 -3.15 7.85
N VAL A 3 -2.19 -2.02 8.24
CA VAL A 3 -1.55 -1.07 9.15
C VAL A 3 -2.51 -0.78 10.28
N SER A 4 -2.02 -0.83 11.51
CA SER A 4 -2.75 -0.44 12.71
C SER A 4 -1.93 0.50 13.57
N THR A 5 -2.60 1.27 14.43
CA THR A 5 -1.93 2.13 15.41
C THR A 5 -0.99 1.30 16.29
N GLU A 6 -1.44 0.12 16.72
CA GLU A 6 -0.64 -0.79 17.55
C GLU A 6 0.60 -1.29 16.83
N GLY A 7 0.49 -1.59 15.53
CA GLY A 7 1.63 -2.01 14.70
C GLY A 7 2.66 -0.90 14.55
N VAL A 8 2.23 0.33 14.28
CA VAL A 8 3.14 1.48 14.17
C VAL A 8 3.85 1.75 15.49
N ASN A 9 3.13 1.72 16.63
CA ASN A 9 3.73 1.89 17.94
C ASN A 9 4.76 0.79 18.24
N LEU A 10 4.45 -0.46 17.88
CA LEU A 10 5.38 -1.58 18.04
C LEU A 10 6.67 -1.32 17.25
N LEU A 11 6.58 -0.93 15.97
CA LEU A 11 7.76 -0.63 15.16
C LEU A 11 8.64 0.46 15.79
N LEU A 12 8.01 1.53 16.29
CA LEU A 12 8.70 2.62 16.97
C LEU A 12 9.37 2.18 18.28
N ASP A 13 8.69 1.36 19.09
CA ASP A 13 9.23 0.85 20.37
C ASP A 13 10.48 -0.02 20.17
N TYR A 14 10.57 -0.72 19.03
CA TYR A 14 11.75 -1.52 18.65
C TYR A 14 12.82 -0.73 17.89
N GLY A 15 12.61 0.59 17.68
CA GLY A 15 13.56 1.44 16.97
C GLY A 15 13.64 1.18 15.47
N ILE A 16 12.58 0.65 14.86
CA ILE A 16 12.49 0.50 13.41
C ILE A 16 12.30 1.87 12.77
N GLU A 17 13.13 2.18 11.77
CA GLU A 17 13.18 3.51 11.15
C GLU A 17 12.14 3.70 10.02
N TYR A 18 11.73 2.61 9.37
CA TYR A 18 10.80 2.66 8.26
C TYR A 18 9.89 1.43 8.16
N ASP A 19 8.74 1.60 7.51
CA ASP A 19 7.84 0.53 7.09
C ASP A 19 7.60 0.58 5.57
N HIS A 20 7.14 -0.53 4.99
CA HIS A 20 6.81 -0.71 3.58
C HIS A 20 5.41 -1.37 3.41
N SER A 21 4.44 -0.95 4.21
CA SER A 21 3.08 -1.49 4.18
C SER A 21 2.03 -0.48 3.68
N PRO A 22 1.90 0.75 4.22
CA PRO A 22 0.94 1.72 3.71
C PRO A 22 1.29 2.30 2.32
N GLY A 23 0.23 2.68 1.60
CA GLY A 23 0.27 3.29 0.27
C GLY A 23 -0.47 4.63 0.19
N ASP A 24 -0.35 5.50 1.20
CA ASP A 24 -0.94 6.86 1.16
C ASP A 24 -0.32 7.77 0.08
N HIS A 25 0.85 7.40 -0.44
CA HIS A 25 1.54 8.06 -1.54
C HIS A 25 2.10 7.00 -2.49
N ASP A 26 2.28 7.33 -3.77
CA ASP A 26 2.75 6.38 -4.77
C ASP A 26 4.29 6.32 -4.87
N CYS A 27 4.97 7.45 -5.06
CA CYS A 27 6.40 7.47 -5.38
C CYS A 27 7.27 8.34 -4.45
N GLN A 28 6.73 8.82 -3.33
CA GLN A 28 7.43 9.67 -2.37
C GLN A 28 7.31 9.07 -0.98
N CYS A 29 8.39 9.10 -0.21
CA CYS A 29 8.35 8.72 1.19
C CYS A 29 7.55 9.75 2.00
N PHE A 30 6.85 9.28 3.02
CA PHE A 30 6.04 10.13 3.89
C PHE A 30 6.10 9.65 5.34
N TYR A 31 5.64 10.48 6.27
CA TYR A 31 5.53 10.07 7.67
C TYR A 31 4.15 9.49 7.96
N THR A 32 4.12 8.27 8.51
CA THR A 32 2.86 7.55 8.78
C THR A 32 2.03 8.28 9.82
N ARG A 33 0.75 8.56 9.50
CA ARG A 33 -0.22 9.11 10.45
C ARG A 33 -0.82 8.00 11.31
N VAL A 34 -1.01 8.28 12.60
CA VAL A 34 -1.58 7.33 13.56
C VAL A 34 -2.81 7.93 14.24
N ASN A 35 -3.88 7.14 14.34
CA ASN A 35 -5.18 7.56 14.88
C ASN A 35 -6.00 8.46 13.94
N ASP A 36 -5.81 8.32 12.63
CA ASP A 36 -6.79 8.80 11.66
C ASP A 36 -8.16 8.16 11.99
N SER A 37 -9.24 8.95 11.88
CA SER A 37 -10.58 8.47 12.25
C SER A 37 -11.63 8.84 11.22
N TRP A 38 -12.62 7.96 11.09
CA TRP A 38 -13.77 8.16 10.22
C TRP A 38 -15.02 7.58 10.86
N THR A 39 -16.17 8.11 10.46
CA THR A 39 -17.46 7.58 10.91
C THR A 39 -17.94 6.54 9.93
N LYS A 40 -18.10 5.29 10.39
CA LYS A 40 -18.66 4.21 9.57
C LYS A 40 -20.14 4.47 9.31
N ILE A 41 -20.61 4.06 8.14
CA ILE A 41 -22.02 4.12 7.76
C ILE A 41 -22.82 3.21 8.71
N ASP A 42 -23.89 3.76 9.28
CA ASP A 42 -24.84 3.04 10.13
C ASP A 42 -26.25 3.24 9.59
N TYR A 43 -26.75 2.25 8.84
CA TYR A 43 -28.07 2.30 8.21
C TYR A 43 -29.23 2.25 9.20
N THR A 44 -28.97 2.01 10.49
CA THR A 44 -30.01 2.05 11.54
C THR A 44 -30.29 3.48 12.04
N LYS A 45 -29.48 4.47 11.62
CA LYS A 45 -29.54 5.86 12.06
C LYS A 45 -29.71 6.81 10.89
N ASN A 46 -30.13 8.04 11.21
CA ASN A 46 -30.21 9.13 10.23
C ASN A 46 -28.84 9.41 9.60
N ALA A 47 -28.85 9.78 8.32
CA ALA A 47 -27.63 9.96 7.52
C ALA A 47 -26.65 10.98 8.14
N GLU A 48 -27.17 12.04 8.76
CA GLU A 48 -26.38 13.07 9.46
C GLU A 48 -25.46 12.50 10.56
N THR A 49 -25.77 11.32 11.10
CA THR A 49 -24.94 10.69 12.13
C THR A 49 -23.61 10.16 11.58
N TRP A 50 -23.54 9.83 10.29
CA TRP A 50 -22.37 9.21 9.64
C TRP A 50 -21.87 9.94 8.39
N ILE A 51 -22.60 10.90 7.83
CA ILE A 51 -22.07 11.84 6.83
C ILE A 51 -21.16 12.86 7.55
N LYS A 52 -19.94 12.42 7.84
CA LYS A 52 -18.88 13.22 8.48
C LYS A 52 -17.59 13.08 7.70
N SER A 53 -16.83 14.16 7.62
CA SER A 53 -15.52 14.15 6.99
C SER A 53 -14.55 13.24 7.74
N PHE A 54 -13.62 12.66 6.99
CA PHE A 54 -12.44 11.99 7.53
C PHE A 54 -11.61 12.96 8.37
N VAL A 55 -11.14 12.52 9.53
CA VAL A 55 -10.34 13.33 10.45
C VAL A 55 -8.91 12.80 10.43
N ARG A 56 -8.01 13.63 9.88
CA ARG A 56 -6.56 13.37 9.86
C ARG A 56 -5.95 13.63 11.23
N SER A 57 -5.08 12.73 11.64
CA SER A 57 -4.23 12.82 12.81
C SER A 57 -2.86 13.42 12.46
N ASN A 58 -1.99 13.55 13.47
CA ASN A 58 -0.63 14.03 13.25
C ASN A 58 0.27 12.89 12.73
N PRO A 59 1.22 13.20 11.84
CA PRO A 59 2.25 12.25 11.45
C PRO A 59 3.09 11.79 12.64
N SER A 60 3.50 10.53 12.63
CA SER A 60 4.53 9.97 13.51
C SER A 60 5.92 10.28 12.96
N VAL A 61 6.97 9.68 13.56
CA VAL A 61 8.35 9.76 13.05
C VAL A 61 8.72 8.58 12.14
N LEU A 62 7.85 7.57 12.00
CA LEU A 62 8.09 6.40 11.17
C LEU A 62 8.02 6.81 9.70
N VAL A 63 9.12 6.60 8.97
CA VAL A 63 9.17 6.86 7.54
C VAL A 63 8.46 5.72 6.81
N GLN A 64 7.63 6.08 5.85
CA GLN A 64 6.94 5.13 4.99
C GLN A 64 7.54 5.13 3.61
N ILE A 65 7.97 3.96 3.15
CA ILE A 65 8.27 3.69 1.73
C ILE A 65 6.98 3.11 1.12
N PRO A 66 6.34 3.77 0.13
CA PRO A 66 5.08 3.33 -0.45
C PRO A 66 4.98 1.85 -0.84
N GLY A 67 4.07 1.10 -0.21
CA GLY A 67 3.64 -0.22 -0.69
C GLY A 67 2.48 -0.08 -1.70
N ILE A 68 2.67 -0.52 -2.95
CA ILE A 68 1.71 -0.28 -4.05
C ILE A 68 1.30 -1.57 -4.74
N TRP A 69 0.00 -1.86 -4.81
CA TRP A 69 -0.47 -3.18 -5.29
C TRP A 69 -0.22 -3.38 -6.79
N TYR A 70 -0.10 -2.27 -7.53
CA TYR A 70 0.29 -2.28 -8.94
C TYR A 70 1.76 -2.67 -9.16
N ILE A 71 2.59 -2.64 -8.11
CA ILE A 71 4.02 -2.95 -8.13
C ILE A 71 4.32 -4.10 -7.15
N ASP A 72 3.45 -5.12 -7.16
CA ASP A 72 3.57 -6.37 -6.42
C ASP A 72 3.31 -7.56 -7.35
N ASP A 73 4.18 -8.57 -7.30
CA ASP A 73 4.11 -9.76 -8.14
C ASP A 73 3.02 -10.76 -7.70
N LEU A 74 2.67 -10.79 -6.41
CA LEU A 74 1.96 -11.92 -5.82
C LEU A 74 0.49 -11.99 -6.26
N PHE A 75 -0.22 -10.86 -6.26
CA PHE A 75 -1.67 -10.85 -6.43
C PHE A 75 -2.11 -11.15 -7.85
N SER A 76 -1.31 -10.79 -8.86
CA SER A 76 -1.59 -11.01 -10.27
C SER A 76 -1.12 -12.39 -10.73
N MET A 77 0.03 -12.87 -10.22
CA MET A 77 0.74 -14.04 -10.75
C MET A 77 0.76 -15.28 -9.83
N LYS A 78 0.27 -15.20 -8.58
CA LYS A 78 0.11 -16.38 -7.70
C LYS A 78 -1.33 -16.87 -7.63
N PHE A 79 -1.55 -18.13 -8.00
CA PHE A 79 -2.85 -18.79 -7.78
C PHE A 79 -2.98 -19.33 -6.34
N ILE A 80 -4.07 -18.96 -5.67
CA ILE A 80 -4.41 -19.31 -4.29
C ILE A 80 -5.84 -19.87 -4.23
N LYS A 81 -5.95 -21.21 -4.17
CA LYS A 81 -7.25 -21.93 -4.21
C LYS A 81 -8.25 -21.50 -3.14
N SER A 82 -7.78 -21.09 -1.96
CA SER A 82 -8.61 -20.69 -0.82
C SER A 82 -9.06 -19.23 -0.86
N SER A 83 -8.60 -18.43 -1.83
CA SER A 83 -8.98 -17.03 -1.99
C SER A 83 -9.97 -16.88 -3.14
N ALA A 84 -11.18 -16.39 -2.83
CA ALA A 84 -12.21 -16.12 -3.84
C ALA A 84 -11.77 -15.06 -4.87
N ASN A 85 -10.89 -14.14 -4.48
CA ASN A 85 -10.34 -13.08 -5.34
C ASN A 85 -8.96 -13.45 -5.92
N SER A 86 -8.61 -14.74 -5.95
CA SER A 86 -7.34 -15.19 -6.52
C SER A 86 -7.27 -14.91 -8.02
N HIS A 87 -6.14 -14.35 -8.47
CA HIS A 87 -5.70 -14.45 -9.85
C HIS A 87 -4.66 -15.58 -9.97
N GLY A 88 -3.55 -15.36 -10.69
CA GLY A 88 -2.51 -16.36 -10.92
C GLY A 88 -2.24 -16.69 -12.38
N TRP A 89 -2.92 -16.02 -13.31
CA TRP A 89 -2.80 -16.25 -14.75
C TRP A 89 -2.66 -14.95 -15.56
N VAL A 90 -2.42 -13.82 -14.90
CA VAL A 90 -2.10 -12.58 -15.60
C VAL A 90 -0.75 -12.76 -16.29
N SER A 91 -0.64 -12.30 -17.53
CA SER A 91 0.60 -12.39 -18.31
C SER A 91 1.73 -11.62 -17.62
N PRO A 92 2.91 -12.22 -17.41
CA PRO A 92 4.06 -11.50 -16.87
C PRO A 92 4.46 -10.29 -17.73
N CYS A 93 4.28 -10.37 -19.05
CA CYS A 93 4.56 -9.24 -19.94
C CYS A 93 3.62 -8.06 -19.66
N ASP A 94 2.33 -8.31 -19.42
CA ASP A 94 1.37 -7.24 -19.13
C ASP A 94 1.68 -6.59 -17.77
N VAL A 95 2.14 -7.38 -16.79
CA VAL A 95 2.57 -6.88 -15.48
C VAL A 95 3.84 -6.02 -15.62
N GLU A 96 4.84 -6.50 -16.37
CA GLU A 96 6.07 -5.76 -16.65
C GLU A 96 5.77 -4.44 -17.37
N ASP A 97 4.87 -4.45 -18.35
CA ASP A 97 4.44 -3.27 -19.08
C ASP A 97 3.86 -2.22 -18.12
N ILE A 98 3.01 -2.62 -17.18
CA ILE A 98 2.48 -1.72 -16.13
C ILE A 98 3.62 -1.14 -15.29
N TRP A 99 4.58 -1.96 -14.86
CA TRP A 99 5.69 -1.51 -14.03
C TRP A 99 6.59 -0.52 -14.78
N ARG A 100 6.91 -0.83 -16.03
CA ARG A 100 7.74 0.00 -16.90
C ARG A 100 7.05 1.32 -17.21
N ASP A 101 5.78 1.30 -17.57
CA ASP A 101 4.99 2.51 -17.85
C ASP A 101 4.87 3.39 -16.60
N THR A 102 4.75 2.78 -15.41
CA THR A 102 4.73 3.50 -14.13
C THR A 102 6.08 4.16 -13.85
N PHE A 103 7.19 3.45 -14.07
CA PHE A 103 8.54 4.00 -13.92
C PHE A 103 8.77 5.15 -14.90
N ASP A 104 8.45 4.96 -16.18
CA ASP A 104 8.62 5.98 -17.22
C ASP A 104 7.83 7.24 -16.89
N TYR A 105 6.60 7.09 -16.40
CA TYR A 105 5.81 8.21 -15.92
C TYR A 105 6.48 8.94 -14.76
N TYR A 106 6.95 8.22 -13.73
CA TYR A 106 7.64 8.86 -12.61
C TYR A 106 8.93 9.57 -13.04
N TYR A 107 9.73 8.92 -13.87
CA TYR A 107 10.96 9.46 -14.41
C TYR A 107 10.74 10.73 -15.23
N GLN A 108 9.62 10.85 -15.94
CA GLN A 108 9.27 12.06 -16.71
C GLN A 108 8.68 13.19 -15.85
N LYS A 109 8.08 12.88 -14.69
CA LYS A 109 7.28 13.83 -13.91
C LYS A 109 7.94 14.33 -12.64
N TYR A 110 8.88 13.58 -12.08
CA TYR A 110 9.53 13.89 -10.82
C TYR A 110 11.04 13.94 -11.00
N ASP A 111 11.67 14.97 -10.41
CA ASP A 111 13.13 15.08 -10.37
C ASP A 111 13.74 14.01 -9.44
N GLU A 112 13.03 13.66 -8.37
CA GLU A 112 13.40 12.64 -7.39
C GLU A 112 12.17 11.80 -7.03
N PHE A 113 12.31 10.47 -7.00
CA PHE A 113 11.24 9.54 -6.61
C PHE A 113 11.81 8.21 -6.10
N VAL A 114 10.98 7.46 -5.38
CA VAL A 114 11.26 6.08 -4.95
C VAL A 114 10.38 5.12 -5.75
N PHE A 115 10.99 4.09 -6.32
CA PHE A 115 10.31 3.03 -7.06
C PHE A 115 10.66 1.67 -6.46
N SER A 116 9.90 1.26 -5.45
CA SER A 116 10.06 -0.01 -4.74
C SER A 116 9.15 -1.07 -5.34
N ILE A 117 9.75 -2.16 -5.84
CA ILE A 117 9.02 -3.33 -6.35
C ILE A 117 8.97 -4.38 -5.24
N THR A 118 7.76 -4.77 -4.83
CA THR A 118 7.58 -5.91 -3.92
C THR A 118 7.55 -7.19 -4.74
N ILE A 119 8.49 -8.09 -4.45
CA ILE A 119 8.57 -9.40 -5.10
C ILE A 119 8.65 -10.52 -4.07
N HIS A 120 8.14 -11.68 -4.45
CA HIS A 120 8.12 -12.87 -3.63
C HIS A 120 8.85 -14.00 -4.36
N PRO A 121 9.79 -14.71 -3.70
CA PRO A 121 10.46 -15.87 -4.31
C PRO A 121 9.47 -16.93 -4.84
N ASP A 122 8.28 -17.02 -4.24
CA ASP A 122 7.18 -17.86 -4.69
C ASP A 122 6.73 -17.62 -6.14
N VAL A 123 6.93 -16.40 -6.64
CA VAL A 123 6.43 -15.89 -7.92
C VAL A 123 7.60 -15.43 -8.79
N SER A 124 8.31 -14.36 -8.44
CA SER A 124 9.49 -13.88 -9.20
C SER A 124 10.69 -14.85 -9.20
N GLY A 125 10.65 -15.93 -8.43
CA GLY A 125 11.62 -17.03 -8.54
C GLY A 125 11.34 -18.01 -9.69
N ARG A 126 10.24 -17.84 -10.42
CA ARG A 126 9.84 -18.71 -11.53
C ARG A 126 10.45 -18.24 -12.86
N PRO A 127 10.76 -19.17 -13.79
CA PRO A 127 11.32 -18.83 -15.11
C PRO A 127 10.40 -18.00 -15.99
#